data_AF-A0A2P5YZP7-F1
#
_entry.id   AF-A0A2P5YZP7-F1
#
_cell.length_a   1.000
_cell.length_b   1.000
_cell.length_c   1.000
_cell.angle_alpha   90.00
_cell.angle_beta   90.00
_cell.angle_gamma   90.00
#
_symmetry.space_group_name_H-M   'P 1'
#
loop_
_entity.id
_entity.type
_entity.pdbx_description
1 polymer ?
#
loop_
_entity_poly.entity_id
_entity_poly.type
_entity_poly.pdbx_seq_one_letter_code
_entity_poly.pdbx_strand_id
1 'polypeptide(L)'
;MSRHFASMLCSLCLLAGMLLSSACARSETAKPAVPAPAQAASAPGLPIKVDTSCRTDADCTIKNVGNCCGAMPACVNRDSPTDPQGVMAQCQASGRMSVCGSPAIAGCSCVAGQCSARPAQADTLRAPQPAEPVR
;
A
#
# COMPACT_ATOMS: atom_id res chain seq x y z
N MET A 1 -15.01 61.40 -10.40
CA MET A 1 -15.80 60.16 -10.63
C MET A 1 -15.21 59.27 -11.74
N SER A 2 -14.47 59.79 -12.72
CA SER A 2 -13.93 59.00 -13.85
C SER A 2 -12.79 58.01 -13.53
N ARG A 3 -12.07 58.19 -12.41
CA ARG A 3 -10.96 57.29 -12.02
C ARG A 3 -11.46 55.97 -11.40
N HIS A 4 -12.61 56.00 -10.74
CA HIS A 4 -13.25 54.81 -10.17
C HIS A 4 -13.91 53.96 -11.24
N PHE A 5 -14.52 54.58 -12.26
CA PHE A 5 -15.06 53.88 -13.43
C PHE A 5 -13.96 53.15 -14.22
N ALA A 6 -12.80 53.80 -14.46
CA ALA A 6 -11.67 53.16 -15.14
C ALA A 6 -11.09 51.97 -14.35
N SER A 7 -11.02 52.08 -13.01
CA SER A 7 -10.58 50.99 -12.15
C SER A 7 -11.57 49.82 -12.13
N MET A 8 -12.88 50.10 -12.15
CA MET A 8 -13.92 49.08 -12.11
C MET A 8 -14.04 48.31 -13.44
N LEU A 9 -13.85 48.98 -14.58
CA LEU A 9 -13.77 48.32 -15.90
C LEU A 9 -12.54 47.40 -16.01
N CYS A 10 -11.40 47.79 -15.45
CA CYS A 10 -10.18 46.98 -15.48
C CYS A 10 -10.31 45.69 -14.67
N SER A 11 -10.96 45.75 -13.49
CA SER A 11 -11.23 44.57 -12.67
C SER A 11 -12.27 43.63 -13.31
N LEU A 12 -13.26 44.16 -14.04
CA LEU A 12 -14.27 43.34 -14.72
C LEU A 12 -13.68 42.56 -15.90
N CYS A 13 -12.72 43.14 -16.64
CA CYS A 13 -12.00 42.44 -17.71
C CYS A 13 -11.10 41.31 -17.20
N LEU A 14 -10.50 41.46 -16.00
CA LEU A 14 -9.65 40.43 -15.40
C LEU A 14 -10.46 39.22 -14.88
N LEU A 15 -11.68 39.43 -14.40
CA LEU A 15 -12.57 38.34 -13.94
C LEU A 15 -13.19 37.56 -15.11
N ALA A 16 -13.48 38.20 -16.25
CA ALA A 16 -14.02 37.54 -17.44
C ALA A 16 -13.01 36.64 -18.17
N GLY A 17 -11.69 36.86 -17.97
CA GLY A 17 -10.62 36.07 -18.58
C GLY A 17 -10.35 34.70 -17.92
N MET A 18 -10.86 34.46 -16.71
CA MET A 18 -10.60 33.23 -15.94
C MET A 18 -11.56 32.06 -16.26
N LEU A 19 -12.51 32.23 -17.20
CA LEU A 19 -13.53 31.21 -17.51
C LEU A 19 -13.27 30.41 -18.79
N LEU A 20 -12.04 30.43 -19.36
CA LEU A 20 -11.74 29.79 -20.64
C LEU A 20 -10.63 28.72 -20.63
N SER A 21 -10.40 28.00 -19.53
CA SER A 21 -9.41 26.90 -19.53
C SER A 21 -9.70 25.81 -18.50
N SER A 22 -10.60 24.87 -18.80
CA SER A 22 -10.51 23.48 -18.33
C SER A 22 -11.42 22.55 -19.13
N ALA A 23 -11.12 22.45 -20.43
CA ALA A 23 -11.45 21.27 -21.23
C ALA A 23 -10.19 20.41 -21.32
N CYS A 24 -10.08 19.41 -20.45
CA CYS A 24 -9.21 18.25 -20.67
C CYS A 24 -10.07 17.00 -20.54
N ALA A 25 -10.84 16.74 -21.59
CA ALA A 25 -11.21 15.37 -21.92
C ALA A 25 -9.96 14.72 -22.56
N ARG A 26 -9.36 13.76 -21.87
CA ARG A 26 -8.42 12.82 -22.49
C ARG A 26 -8.83 11.42 -22.10
N SER A 27 -9.69 10.83 -22.94
CA SER A 27 -9.84 9.39 -23.02
C SER A 27 -8.55 8.78 -23.57
N GLU A 28 -8.16 7.69 -22.92
CA GLU A 28 -7.39 6.56 -23.43
C GLU A 28 -5.96 6.81 -23.94
N THR A 29 -5.00 6.30 -23.17
CA THR A 29 -4.09 5.27 -23.67
C THR A 29 -3.59 4.48 -22.46
N ALA A 30 -4.01 3.21 -22.36
CA ALA A 30 -3.38 2.26 -21.47
C ALA A 30 -1.89 2.20 -21.85
N LYS A 31 -1.05 2.79 -21.00
CA LYS A 31 0.40 2.59 -21.04
C LYS A 31 0.64 1.09 -20.88
N PRO A 32 1.39 0.42 -21.78
CA PRO A 32 1.81 -0.95 -21.53
C PRO A 32 2.42 -1.00 -20.14
N ALA A 33 1.87 -1.88 -19.30
CA ALA A 33 2.45 -2.19 -18.01
C ALA A 33 3.88 -2.65 -18.28
N VAL A 34 4.85 -1.76 -18.05
CA VAL A 34 6.23 -2.18 -17.86
C VAL A 34 6.14 -3.17 -16.71
N PRO A 35 6.56 -4.44 -16.90
CA PRO A 35 6.59 -5.39 -15.81
C PRO A 35 7.33 -4.73 -14.66
N ALA A 36 6.76 -4.79 -13.45
CA ALA A 36 7.48 -4.43 -12.24
C ALA A 36 8.88 -5.06 -12.31
N PRO A 37 9.95 -4.39 -11.84
CA PRO A 37 11.28 -4.97 -11.85
C PRO A 37 11.15 -6.35 -11.22
N ALA A 38 11.53 -7.39 -11.97
CA ALA A 38 11.63 -8.73 -11.44
C ALA A 38 12.49 -8.59 -10.17
N GLN A 39 11.87 -8.86 -9.03
CA GLN A 39 12.54 -8.85 -7.74
C GLN A 39 13.76 -9.74 -7.94
N ALA A 40 14.95 -9.14 -7.80
CA ALA A 40 16.20 -9.85 -8.01
C ALA A 40 16.16 -11.09 -7.12
N ALA A 41 16.03 -12.26 -7.75
CA ALA A 41 16.01 -13.52 -7.05
C ALA A 41 17.36 -13.65 -6.36
N SER A 42 17.33 -13.62 -5.04
CA SER A 42 18.48 -13.87 -4.20
C SER A 42 19.07 -15.22 -4.54
N ALA A 43 20.41 -15.33 -4.53
CA ALA A 43 21.10 -16.59 -4.77
C ALA A 43 20.57 -17.68 -3.81
N PRO A 44 20.35 -18.92 -4.28
CA PRO A 44 19.81 -19.98 -3.43
C PRO A 44 20.71 -20.25 -2.21
N GLY A 45 20.13 -20.21 -1.01
CA GLY A 45 20.73 -20.82 0.19
C GLY A 45 21.19 -19.88 1.31
N LEU A 46 21.20 -18.55 1.13
CA LEU A 46 21.40 -17.64 2.25
C LEU A 46 20.07 -17.10 2.79
N PRO A 47 19.85 -17.12 4.12
CA PRO A 47 18.65 -16.55 4.71
C PRO A 47 18.62 -15.05 4.46
N ILE A 48 17.59 -14.58 3.76
CA ILE A 48 17.35 -13.16 3.56
C ILE A 48 16.96 -12.52 4.89
N LYS A 49 17.78 -11.57 5.33
CA LYS A 49 17.47 -10.76 6.49
C LYS A 49 16.47 -9.69 6.11
N VAL A 50 15.25 -9.84 6.62
CA VAL A 50 14.24 -8.79 6.60
C VAL A 50 14.70 -7.65 7.52
N ASP A 51 14.61 -6.42 7.02
CA ASP A 51 14.84 -5.21 7.78
C ASP A 51 13.52 -4.54 8.16
N THR A 52 13.39 -4.25 9.44
CA THR A 52 12.25 -3.54 10.02
C THR A 52 12.64 -2.16 10.53
N SER A 53 13.88 -1.71 10.35
CA SER A 53 14.31 -0.39 10.80
C SER A 53 13.58 0.73 10.07
N CYS A 54 13.31 1.85 10.75
CA CYS A 54 12.68 3.02 10.14
C CYS A 54 13.05 4.31 10.89
N ARG A 55 12.89 5.44 10.22
CA ARG A 55 12.92 6.77 10.83
C ARG A 55 11.53 7.39 10.90
N THR A 56 10.71 7.12 9.89
CA THR A 56 9.36 7.66 9.75
C THR A 56 8.40 6.60 9.21
N ASP A 57 7.10 6.84 9.33
CA ASP A 57 6.06 5.96 8.77
C ASP A 57 6.23 5.73 7.26
N ALA A 58 6.78 6.71 6.53
CA ALA A 58 7.02 6.61 5.08
C ALA A 58 8.12 5.59 4.70
N ASP A 59 8.96 5.21 5.66
CA ASP A 59 9.96 4.16 5.46
C ASP A 59 9.35 2.76 5.52
N CYS A 60 8.12 2.63 6.03
CA CYS A 60 7.48 1.34 6.24
C CYS A 60 6.46 1.02 5.14
N THR A 61 6.48 -0.23 4.68
CA THR A 61 5.51 -0.73 3.71
C THR A 61 5.12 -2.16 4.02
N ILE A 62 3.94 -2.57 3.54
CA ILE A 62 3.50 -3.96 3.64
C ILE A 62 4.17 -4.75 2.52
N LYS A 63 4.97 -5.74 2.89
CA LYS A 63 5.52 -6.72 1.94
C LYS A 63 5.13 -8.13 2.35
N ASN A 64 5.08 -9.03 1.39
CA ASN A 64 5.01 -10.45 1.68
C ASN A 64 6.42 -10.95 2.08
N VAL A 65 6.58 -11.35 3.34
CA VAL A 65 7.82 -11.94 3.84
C VAL A 65 7.84 -13.47 3.72
N GLY A 66 6.67 -14.08 3.49
CA GLY A 66 6.48 -15.53 3.46
C GLY A 66 6.56 -16.20 4.83
N ASN A 67 5.89 -17.33 4.96
CA ASN A 67 6.01 -18.27 6.07
C ASN A 67 5.67 -19.68 5.55
N CYS A 68 5.88 -20.73 6.35
CA CYS A 68 5.53 -22.11 6.00
C CYS A 68 4.02 -22.36 5.78
N CYS A 69 3.17 -21.35 5.99
CA CYS A 69 1.75 -21.41 5.70
C CYS A 69 1.32 -20.62 4.44
N GLY A 70 2.27 -20.08 3.67
CA GLY A 70 2.00 -19.27 2.48
C GLY A 70 2.32 -17.79 2.66
N ALA A 71 1.47 -16.93 2.10
CA ALA A 71 1.66 -15.50 2.12
C ALA A 71 1.57 -14.94 3.55
N MET A 72 2.56 -14.15 3.93
CA MET A 72 2.63 -13.49 5.22
C MET A 72 2.88 -11.99 4.97
N PRO A 73 1.83 -11.15 4.89
CA PRO A 73 2.00 -9.71 4.84
C PRO A 73 2.58 -9.22 6.16
N ALA A 74 3.62 -8.39 6.10
CA ALA A 74 4.26 -7.79 7.26
C ALA A 74 4.73 -6.36 6.95
N CYS A 75 4.78 -5.52 7.97
CA CYS A 75 5.35 -4.18 7.89
C CYS A 75 6.87 -4.26 8.00
N VAL A 76 7.56 -3.84 6.96
CA VAL A 76 9.02 -3.87 6.85
C VAL A 76 9.50 -2.57 6.25
N ASN A 77 10.80 -2.31 6.32
CA ASN A 77 11.39 -1.18 5.61
C ASN A 77 11.10 -1.31 4.10
N ARG A 78 10.73 -0.21 3.44
CA ARG A 78 10.43 -0.16 2.00
C ARG A 78 11.59 -0.61 1.12
N ASP A 79 12.82 -0.52 1.60
CA ASP A 79 14.03 -0.96 0.92
C ASP A 79 14.49 -2.36 1.39
N SER A 80 13.81 -2.97 2.39
CA SER A 80 14.12 -4.33 2.85
C SER A 80 13.93 -5.37 1.74
N PRO A 81 14.85 -6.31 1.56
CA PRO A 81 14.59 -7.49 0.73
C PRO A 81 13.57 -8.41 1.39
N THR A 82 12.86 -9.20 0.58
CA THR A 82 12.03 -10.33 1.00
C THR A 82 12.20 -11.48 0.01
N ASP A 83 11.99 -12.71 0.46
CA ASP A 83 12.02 -13.90 -0.41
C ASP A 83 10.95 -14.91 0.01
N PRO A 84 9.67 -14.62 -0.25
CA PRO A 84 8.58 -15.52 0.12
C PRO A 84 8.67 -16.88 -0.61
N GLN A 85 9.28 -16.93 -1.80
CA GLN A 85 9.43 -18.18 -2.56
C GLN A 85 10.53 -19.07 -1.96
N GLY A 86 11.67 -18.49 -1.57
CA GLY A 86 12.72 -19.22 -0.86
C GLY A 86 12.25 -19.75 0.49
N VAL A 87 11.47 -18.98 1.25
CA VAL A 87 10.83 -19.45 2.49
C VAL A 87 9.92 -20.64 2.21
N MET A 88 9.05 -20.53 1.20
CA MET A 88 8.15 -21.62 0.80
C MET A 88 8.92 -22.89 0.40
N ALA A 89 9.97 -22.75 -0.41
CA ALA A 89 10.81 -23.87 -0.83
C ALA A 89 11.50 -24.55 0.38
N GLN A 90 12.00 -23.77 1.34
CA GLN A 90 12.61 -24.31 2.56
C GLN A 90 11.59 -25.05 3.42
N CYS A 91 10.37 -24.52 3.56
CA CYS A 91 9.29 -25.16 4.31
C CYS A 91 8.85 -26.47 3.66
N GLN A 92 8.80 -26.53 2.32
CA GLN A 92 8.55 -27.77 1.57
C GLN A 92 9.67 -28.80 1.80
N ALA A 93 10.92 -28.39 1.65
CA ALA A 93 12.08 -29.27 1.84
C ALA A 93 12.19 -29.82 3.27
N SER A 94 11.71 -29.07 4.27
CA SER A 94 11.71 -29.47 5.68
C SER A 94 10.42 -30.14 6.16
N GLY A 95 9.42 -30.34 5.28
CA GLY A 95 8.14 -30.94 5.67
C GLY A 95 7.31 -30.11 6.65
N ARG A 96 7.59 -28.80 6.76
CA ARG A 96 6.95 -27.88 7.72
C ARG A 96 5.75 -27.12 7.14
N MET A 97 5.35 -27.49 5.93
CA MET A 97 4.22 -26.88 5.24
C MET A 97 2.93 -27.05 6.04
N SER A 98 2.17 -25.98 6.17
CA SER A 98 0.85 -25.99 6.82
C SER A 98 -0.10 -24.98 6.17
N VAL A 99 -1.28 -24.79 6.74
CA VAL A 99 -2.27 -23.79 6.32
C VAL A 99 -2.63 -22.95 7.54
N CYS A 100 -2.45 -21.64 7.42
CA CYS A 100 -2.66 -20.68 8.51
C CYS A 100 -3.35 -19.45 7.92
N GLY A 101 -4.11 -18.74 8.76
CA GLY A 101 -4.54 -17.39 8.43
C GLY A 101 -3.37 -16.42 8.47
N SER A 102 -3.48 -15.33 7.71
CA SER A 102 -2.62 -14.15 7.88
C SER A 102 -3.43 -13.03 8.55
N PRO A 103 -2.81 -12.22 9.41
CA PRO A 103 -3.49 -11.09 10.01
C PRO A 103 -3.83 -10.04 8.95
N ALA A 104 -5.01 -9.45 9.05
CA ALA A 104 -5.35 -8.27 8.26
C ALA A 104 -4.61 -7.05 8.82
N ILE A 105 -3.82 -6.39 7.98
CA ILE A 105 -3.04 -5.20 8.31
C ILE A 105 -3.67 -4.01 7.60
N ALA A 106 -4.07 -2.98 8.35
CA ALA A 106 -4.61 -1.74 7.79
C ALA A 106 -3.52 -0.75 7.36
N GLY A 107 -2.31 -0.89 7.88
CA GLY A 107 -1.16 -0.08 7.47
C GLY A 107 0.04 -0.28 8.37
N CYS A 108 1.10 0.49 8.12
CA CYS A 108 2.34 0.43 8.88
C CYS A 108 2.64 1.77 9.57
N SER A 109 3.27 1.70 10.74
CA SER A 109 3.84 2.84 11.46
C SER A 109 5.28 2.55 11.87
N CYS A 110 6.09 3.60 11.97
CA CYS A 110 7.40 3.55 12.59
C CYS A 110 7.27 3.80 14.09
N VAL A 111 7.45 2.75 14.90
CA VAL A 111 7.31 2.80 16.35
C VAL A 111 8.67 2.42 16.95
N ALA A 112 9.26 3.32 17.73
CA ALA A 112 10.58 3.12 18.35
C ALA A 112 11.68 2.69 17.35
N GLY A 113 11.66 3.27 16.15
CA GLY A 113 12.61 2.95 15.08
C GLY A 113 12.38 1.60 14.40
N GLN A 114 11.21 0.98 14.62
CA GLN A 114 10.81 -0.29 14.02
C GLN A 114 9.46 -0.18 13.29
N CYS A 115 9.38 -0.72 12.09
CA CYS A 115 8.14 -0.87 11.34
C CYS A 115 7.23 -1.86 12.07
N SER A 116 6.05 -1.37 12.46
CA SER A 116 5.04 -2.15 13.17
C SER A 116 3.70 -2.09 12.41
N ALA A 117 2.96 -3.19 12.49
CA ALA A 117 1.65 -3.31 11.85
C ALA A 117 0.57 -2.60 12.67
N ARG A 118 -0.26 -1.81 11.99
CA ARG A 118 -1.54 -1.36 12.52
C ARG A 118 -2.60 -2.40 12.15
N PRO A 119 -3.24 -3.05 13.13
CA PRO A 119 -4.24 -4.07 12.85
C PRO A 119 -5.41 -3.45 12.09
N ALA A 120 -6.01 -4.22 11.19
CA ALA A 120 -7.32 -3.87 10.68
C ALA A 120 -8.33 -3.89 11.83
N GLN A 121 -9.21 -2.90 11.87
CA GLN A 121 -10.34 -2.92 12.80
C GLN A 121 -11.17 -4.16 12.46
N ALA A 122 -11.36 -5.05 13.43
CA ALA A 122 -12.34 -6.10 13.27
C ALA A 122 -13.71 -5.43 13.02
N ASP A 123 -14.52 -5.99 12.13
CA ASP A 123 -15.87 -5.51 11.85
C ASP A 123 -16.79 -5.80 13.06
N THR A 124 -16.56 -5.07 14.14
CA THR A 124 -17.33 -5.12 15.39
C THR A 124 -18.62 -4.32 15.28
N LEU A 125 -18.81 -3.58 14.18
CA LEU A 125 -20.04 -2.89 13.83
C LEU A 125 -21.09 -3.85 13.27
N ARG A 126 -20.69 -5.04 12.80
CA ARG A 126 -21.63 -6.09 12.40
C ARG A 126 -22.16 -6.81 13.64
N ALA A 127 -23.43 -6.57 13.96
CA ALA A 127 -24.13 -7.36 14.98
C ALA A 127 -24.15 -8.85 14.59
N PRO A 128 -23.91 -9.79 15.53
CA PRO A 128 -24.04 -11.23 15.28
C PRO A 128 -25.44 -11.53 14.73
N GLN A 129 -25.52 -12.20 13.58
CA GLN A 129 -26.80 -12.70 13.09
C GLN A 129 -27.26 -13.84 14.01
N PRO A 130 -28.52 -13.88 14.46
CA PRO A 130 -29.05 -15.03 15.17
C PRO A 130 -28.86 -16.28 14.32
N ALA A 131 -28.33 -17.36 14.90
CA ALA A 131 -28.22 -18.63 14.20
C ALA A 131 -29.64 -19.12 13.84
N GLU A 132 -29.92 -19.24 12.54
CA GLU A 132 -31.18 -19.81 12.07
C GLU A 132 -31.23 -21.29 12.49
N PRO A 133 -32.34 -21.79 13.07
CA PRO A 133 -32.41 -23.19 13.48
C PRO A 133 -32.30 -24.09 12.25
N VAL A 134 -31.28 -24.94 12.21
CA VAL A 134 -31.16 -26.00 11.21
C VAL A 134 -32.35 -26.96 11.42
N ARG A 135 -33.28 -26.98 10.47
CA ARG A 135 -34.40 -27.92 10.42
C ARG A 135 -34.06 -29.15 9.60
#